data_AF-A0A849WWE1-F1
#
_entry.id   AF-A0A849WWE1-F1
#
_cell.length_a   1.000
_cell.length_b   1.000
_cell.length_c   1.000
_cell.angle_alpha   90.00
_cell.angle_beta   90.00
_cell.angle_gamma   90.00
#
_symmetry.space_group_name_H-M   'P 1'
#
loop_
_entity.id
_entity.type
_entity.pdbx_description
1 polymer ?
#
loop_
_entity_poly.entity_id
_entity_poly.type
_entity_poly.pdbx_seq_one_letter_code
_entity_poly.pdbx_strand_id
1 'polypeptide(L)'
;MKGLAAIPGPAEMARAYAKLQGAKGALAPERIVRMAQWSRFDPRLLEQLVSHLALYWEDISPLALRKGALASPWPATLAVVLEHAALLFRAGKRERQELQLFSYWSKMITLGIPPAENELYFIGLSAFGGKRAREEALYSSEPYRKWGFFGRDIAIQKWSGDAPRSLSLTARKNIALDLAKRERRFTVGAYLFACGNAISRRQAERDLGSFSFLDPRGKNRARVYVYRGALDQ
;
A
#
# COMPACT_ATOMS: atom_id res chain seq x y z
N MET A 1 -24.32 3.99 -12.53
CA MET A 1 -23.27 3.49 -11.61
C MET A 1 -22.97 2.02 -11.89
N LYS A 2 -21.98 1.70 -12.75
CA LYS A 2 -21.64 0.29 -13.11
C LYS A 2 -21.03 -0.51 -11.94
N GLY A 3 -20.58 0.15 -10.88
CA GLY A 3 -19.85 -0.48 -9.76
C GLY A 3 -20.70 -1.19 -8.70
N LEU A 4 -22.00 -0.90 -8.57
CA LEU A 4 -22.82 -1.48 -7.49
C LEU A 4 -23.04 -2.99 -7.66
N ALA A 5 -23.15 -3.48 -8.90
CA ALA A 5 -23.22 -4.90 -9.20
C ALA A 5 -21.89 -5.65 -8.96
N ALA A 6 -20.80 -4.91 -8.73
CA ALA A 6 -19.49 -5.48 -8.44
C ALA A 6 -19.21 -5.62 -6.94
N ILE A 7 -20.14 -5.25 -6.05
CA ILE A 7 -19.98 -5.42 -4.60
C ILE A 7 -20.21 -6.90 -4.26
N PRO A 8 -19.23 -7.58 -3.65
CA PRO A 8 -19.38 -9.00 -3.32
C PRO A 8 -20.31 -9.21 -2.13
N GLY A 9 -21.15 -10.24 -2.20
CA GLY A 9 -21.82 -10.76 -1.01
C GLY A 9 -20.84 -11.46 -0.06
N PRO A 10 -21.18 -11.63 1.24
CA PRO A 10 -20.31 -12.32 2.20
C PRO A 10 -19.89 -13.74 1.78
N ALA A 11 -20.81 -14.50 1.19
CA ALA A 11 -20.53 -15.85 0.68
C ALA A 11 -19.57 -15.84 -0.52
N GLU A 12 -19.59 -14.79 -1.34
CA GLU A 12 -18.66 -14.64 -2.46
C GLU A 12 -17.25 -14.30 -1.97
N MET A 13 -17.14 -13.41 -0.99
CA MET A 13 -15.86 -13.13 -0.32
C MET A 13 -15.26 -14.37 0.33
N ALA A 14 -16.06 -15.14 1.07
CA ALA A 14 -15.60 -16.39 1.69
C ALA A 14 -15.07 -17.38 0.64
N ARG A 15 -15.78 -17.52 -0.49
CA ARG A 15 -15.31 -18.36 -1.62
C ARG A 15 -14.05 -17.82 -2.27
N ALA A 16 -13.90 -16.50 -2.39
CA ALA A 16 -12.69 -15.88 -2.91
C ALA A 16 -11.47 -16.21 -2.03
N TYR A 17 -11.64 -16.09 -0.71
CA TYR A 17 -10.60 -16.46 0.26
C TYR A 17 -10.22 -17.93 0.19
N ALA A 18 -11.20 -18.82 0.25
CA ALA A 18 -10.95 -20.26 0.16
C ALA A 18 -10.22 -20.62 -1.14
N LYS A 19 -10.56 -19.94 -2.24
CA LYS A 19 -9.93 -20.19 -3.54
C LYS A 19 -8.48 -19.70 -3.59
N LEU A 20 -8.16 -18.55 -3.02
CA LEU A 20 -6.78 -18.03 -2.93
C LEU A 20 -5.93 -18.91 -2.00
N GLN A 21 -6.46 -19.29 -0.84
CA GLN A 21 -5.73 -20.09 0.15
C GLN A 21 -5.49 -21.54 -0.32
N GLY A 22 -6.43 -22.11 -1.07
CA GLY A 22 -6.31 -23.46 -1.63
C GLY A 22 -5.69 -23.51 -3.04
N ALA A 23 -5.22 -22.39 -3.59
CA ALA A 23 -4.67 -22.37 -4.95
C ALA A 23 -3.30 -23.08 -5.00
N LYS A 24 -3.20 -24.11 -5.85
CA LYS A 24 -1.94 -24.81 -6.17
C LYS A 24 -1.29 -24.32 -7.47
N GLY A 25 -1.78 -23.21 -8.04
CA GLY A 25 -1.36 -22.68 -9.34
C GLY A 25 -2.13 -21.41 -9.69
N ALA A 26 -1.83 -20.83 -10.86
CA ALA A 26 -2.48 -19.61 -11.32
C ALA A 26 -4.01 -19.68 -11.34
N LEU A 27 -4.64 -18.59 -10.89
CA LEU A 27 -6.08 -18.41 -11.04
C LEU A 27 -6.40 -17.89 -12.43
N ALA A 28 -7.60 -18.21 -12.91
CA ALA A 28 -8.10 -17.67 -14.17
C ALA A 28 -8.12 -16.12 -14.15
N PRO A 29 -7.72 -15.44 -15.25
CA PRO A 29 -7.64 -13.98 -15.33
C PRO A 29 -8.92 -13.25 -14.90
N GLU A 30 -10.09 -13.77 -15.27
CA GLU A 30 -11.40 -13.18 -14.95
C GLU A 30 -11.63 -13.14 -13.43
N ARG A 31 -11.14 -14.15 -12.72
CA ARG A 31 -11.25 -14.25 -11.27
C ARG A 31 -10.29 -13.28 -10.58
N ILE A 32 -9.08 -13.14 -11.09
CA ILE A 32 -8.10 -12.15 -10.59
C ILE A 32 -8.64 -10.74 -10.75
N VAL A 33 -9.15 -10.39 -11.93
CA VAL A 33 -9.76 -9.07 -12.20
C VAL A 33 -10.91 -8.81 -11.23
N ARG A 34 -11.80 -9.79 -11.04
CA ARG A 34 -12.93 -9.66 -10.10
C ARG A 34 -12.46 -9.46 -8.66
N MET A 35 -11.51 -10.27 -8.20
CA MET A 35 -10.93 -10.13 -6.85
C MET A 35 -10.21 -8.79 -6.67
N ALA A 36 -9.59 -8.24 -7.72
CA ALA A 36 -9.00 -6.91 -7.68
C ALA A 36 -10.06 -5.82 -7.44
N GLN A 37 -11.23 -5.91 -8.08
CA GLN A 37 -12.35 -5.01 -7.77
C GLN A 37 -12.78 -5.17 -6.30
N TRP A 38 -12.94 -6.41 -5.85
CA TRP A 38 -13.42 -6.73 -4.51
C TRP A 38 -12.45 -6.34 -3.39
N SER A 39 -11.16 -6.23 -3.71
CA SER A 39 -10.14 -5.79 -2.76
C SER A 39 -10.35 -4.35 -2.26
N ARG A 40 -11.16 -3.54 -2.97
CA ARG A 40 -11.65 -2.25 -2.45
C ARG A 40 -12.53 -2.38 -1.21
N PHE A 41 -13.13 -3.54 -0.94
CA PHE A 41 -14.02 -3.74 0.20
C PHE A 41 -13.36 -4.48 1.36
N ASP A 42 -12.23 -5.15 1.13
CA ASP A 42 -11.51 -5.88 2.16
C ASP A 42 -9.99 -5.88 1.91
N PRO A 43 -9.19 -5.22 2.78
CA PRO A 43 -7.74 -5.19 2.67
C PRO A 43 -7.09 -6.58 2.72
N ARG A 44 -7.71 -7.55 3.39
CA ARG A 44 -7.16 -8.91 3.49
C ARG A 44 -7.19 -9.63 2.15
N LEU A 45 -8.21 -9.35 1.34
CA LEU A 45 -8.29 -9.88 -0.02
C LEU A 45 -7.19 -9.29 -0.89
N LEU A 46 -6.90 -7.99 -0.75
CA LEU A 46 -5.77 -7.35 -1.43
C LEU A 46 -4.46 -8.06 -1.09
N GLU A 47 -4.16 -8.27 0.19
CA GLU A 47 -2.94 -8.93 0.65
C GLU A 47 -2.78 -10.35 0.07
N GLN A 48 -3.86 -11.16 0.10
CA GLN A 48 -3.83 -12.52 -0.44
C GLN A 48 -3.67 -12.54 -1.96
N LEU A 49 -4.35 -11.62 -2.67
CA LEU A 49 -4.25 -11.52 -4.12
C LEU A 49 -2.85 -11.06 -4.58
N VAL A 50 -2.27 -10.09 -3.87
CA VAL A 50 -0.89 -9.62 -4.10
C VAL A 50 0.10 -10.77 -3.95
N SER A 51 -0.06 -11.57 -2.89
CA SER A 51 0.80 -12.75 -2.63
C SER A 51 0.64 -13.81 -3.72
N HIS A 52 -0.60 -14.07 -4.15
CA HIS A 52 -0.90 -15.00 -5.24
C HIS A 52 -0.23 -14.58 -6.55
N LEU A 53 -0.34 -13.29 -6.92
CA LEU A 53 0.29 -12.76 -8.14
C LEU A 53 1.82 -12.85 -8.06
N ALA A 54 2.43 -12.51 -6.93
CA ALA A 54 3.88 -12.63 -6.78
C ALA A 54 4.39 -14.08 -6.94
N LEU A 55 3.55 -15.09 -6.69
CA LEU A 55 3.91 -16.50 -6.85
C LEU A 55 3.66 -17.04 -8.26
N TYR A 56 2.55 -16.67 -8.89
CA TYR A 56 2.05 -17.35 -10.10
C TYR A 56 1.92 -16.44 -11.33
N TRP A 57 2.54 -15.26 -11.35
CA TRP A 57 2.37 -14.29 -12.45
C TRP A 57 2.79 -14.83 -13.83
N GLU A 58 3.79 -15.70 -13.89
CA GLU A 58 4.32 -16.26 -15.14
C GLU A 58 3.28 -17.12 -15.89
N ASP A 59 2.43 -17.79 -15.13
CA ASP A 59 1.38 -18.66 -15.66
C ASP A 59 0.09 -17.89 -16.02
N ILE A 60 0.08 -16.56 -15.85
CA ILE A 60 -1.10 -15.73 -16.07
C ILE A 60 -0.94 -14.88 -17.32
N SER A 61 -1.88 -15.01 -18.24
CA SER A 61 -1.91 -14.22 -19.47
C SER A 61 -2.09 -12.71 -19.19
N PRO A 62 -1.10 -11.85 -19.51
CA PRO A 62 -1.20 -10.42 -19.27
C PRO A 62 -2.27 -9.77 -20.16
N LEU A 63 -2.47 -10.27 -21.38
CA LEU A 63 -3.46 -9.75 -22.31
C LEU A 63 -4.89 -10.04 -21.85
N ALA A 64 -5.13 -11.22 -21.26
CA ALA A 64 -6.43 -11.57 -20.70
C ALA A 64 -6.76 -10.69 -19.48
N LEU A 65 -5.78 -10.47 -18.59
CA LEU A 65 -5.92 -9.54 -17.46
C LEU A 65 -6.22 -8.11 -17.92
N ARG A 66 -5.48 -7.61 -18.92
CA ARG A 66 -5.72 -6.28 -19.50
C ARG A 66 -7.15 -6.14 -20.03
N LYS A 67 -7.58 -7.10 -20.84
CA LYS A 67 -8.93 -7.11 -21.44
C LYS A 67 -10.00 -7.12 -20.34
N GLY A 68 -9.84 -7.97 -19.33
CA GLY A 68 -10.77 -8.03 -18.20
C GLY A 68 -10.78 -6.75 -17.37
N ALA A 69 -9.61 -6.15 -17.11
CA ALA A 69 -9.51 -4.90 -16.37
C ALA A 69 -10.20 -3.76 -17.09
N LEU A 70 -9.94 -3.56 -18.39
CA LEU A 70 -10.58 -2.50 -19.18
C LEU A 70 -12.10 -2.67 -19.30
N ALA A 71 -12.60 -3.91 -19.20
CA ALA A 71 -14.03 -4.19 -19.18
C ALA A 71 -14.67 -4.02 -17.78
N SER A 72 -13.86 -3.86 -16.73
CA SER A 72 -14.33 -3.76 -15.35
C SER A 72 -14.78 -2.34 -14.97
N PRO A 73 -15.63 -2.17 -13.93
CA PRO A 73 -16.03 -0.85 -13.46
C PRO A 73 -14.88 0.00 -12.91
N TRP A 74 -13.88 -0.61 -12.27
CA TRP A 74 -12.72 0.08 -11.68
C TRP A 74 -11.40 -0.50 -12.20
N PRO A 75 -11.01 -0.21 -13.46
CA PRO A 75 -9.84 -0.82 -14.11
C PRO A 75 -8.53 -0.57 -13.35
N ALA A 76 -8.37 0.62 -12.76
CA ALA A 76 -7.19 1.02 -11.98
C ALA A 76 -6.92 0.14 -10.76
N THR A 77 -7.92 -0.58 -10.23
CA THR A 77 -7.73 -1.44 -9.05
C THR A 77 -6.72 -2.54 -9.30
N LEU A 78 -6.77 -3.19 -10.47
CA LEU A 78 -5.80 -4.24 -10.83
C LEU A 78 -4.38 -3.67 -10.86
N ALA A 79 -4.23 -2.45 -11.37
CA ALA A 79 -2.93 -1.78 -11.40
C ALA A 79 -2.37 -1.53 -9.99
N VAL A 80 -3.22 -1.11 -9.04
CA VAL A 80 -2.83 -1.01 -7.62
C VAL A 80 -2.36 -2.36 -7.06
N VAL A 81 -3.06 -3.46 -7.36
CA VAL A 81 -2.62 -4.81 -6.94
C VAL A 81 -1.24 -5.14 -7.50
N LEU A 82 -1.00 -4.83 -8.78
CA LEU A 82 0.27 -5.09 -9.46
C LEU A 82 1.43 -4.25 -8.88
N GLU A 83 1.20 -2.98 -8.53
CA GLU A 83 2.19 -2.16 -7.85
C GLU A 83 2.58 -2.77 -6.49
N HIS A 84 1.60 -3.26 -5.72
CA HIS A 84 1.86 -3.94 -4.46
C HIS A 84 2.62 -5.25 -4.64
N ALA A 85 2.28 -6.04 -5.67
CA ALA A 85 3.05 -7.24 -6.01
C ALA A 85 4.50 -6.88 -6.37
N ALA A 86 4.73 -5.82 -7.14
CA ALA A 86 6.08 -5.34 -7.45
C ALA A 86 6.90 -4.99 -6.20
N LEU A 87 6.26 -4.48 -5.14
CA LEU A 87 6.93 -4.21 -3.86
C LEU A 87 7.45 -5.50 -3.22
N LEU A 88 6.75 -6.63 -3.35
CA LEU A 88 7.23 -7.91 -2.83
C LEU A 88 8.52 -8.36 -3.53
N PHE A 89 8.62 -8.17 -4.84
CA PHE A 89 9.87 -8.45 -5.58
C PHE A 89 11.01 -7.53 -5.16
N ARG A 90 10.73 -6.25 -4.88
CA ARG A 90 11.75 -5.28 -4.41
C ARG A 90 12.20 -5.55 -2.98
N ALA A 91 11.30 -6.02 -2.12
CA ALA A 91 11.57 -6.29 -0.71
C ALA A 91 12.22 -7.66 -0.50
N GLY A 92 11.91 -8.64 -1.35
CA GLY A 92 12.51 -9.97 -1.31
C GLY A 92 13.94 -9.99 -1.84
N LYS A 93 14.70 -11.03 -1.47
CA LYS A 93 16.02 -11.34 -2.08
C LYS A 93 15.89 -11.99 -3.47
N ARG A 94 14.83 -11.67 -4.21
CA ARG A 94 14.61 -12.22 -5.56
C ARG A 94 15.61 -11.60 -6.53
N GLU A 95 15.92 -12.34 -7.59
CA GLU A 95 16.87 -11.88 -8.58
C GLU A 95 16.36 -10.61 -9.28
N ARG A 96 17.27 -9.68 -9.57
CA ARG A 96 16.95 -8.42 -10.25
C ARG A 96 16.24 -8.65 -11.60
N GLN A 97 16.55 -9.76 -12.25
CA GLN A 97 15.96 -10.17 -13.51
C GLN A 97 14.46 -10.52 -13.38
N GLU A 98 14.04 -11.22 -12.32
CA GLU A 98 12.63 -11.51 -12.07
C GLU A 98 11.82 -10.22 -11.92
N LEU A 99 12.32 -9.25 -11.14
CA LEU A 99 11.66 -7.96 -10.98
C LEU A 99 11.49 -7.22 -12.31
N GLN A 100 12.48 -7.31 -13.21
CA GLN A 100 12.39 -6.70 -14.54
C GLN A 100 11.32 -7.39 -15.40
N LEU A 101 11.30 -8.72 -15.43
CA LEU A 101 10.30 -9.48 -16.18
C LEU A 101 8.89 -9.20 -15.66
N PHE A 102 8.69 -9.24 -14.34
CA PHE A 102 7.43 -8.86 -13.70
C PHE A 102 7.03 -7.42 -14.06
N SER A 103 7.98 -6.49 -14.08
CA SER A 103 7.71 -5.09 -14.44
C SER A 103 7.25 -4.94 -15.89
N TYR A 104 7.82 -5.68 -16.85
CA TYR A 104 7.36 -5.68 -18.23
C TYR A 104 5.98 -6.30 -18.37
N TRP A 105 5.76 -7.45 -17.73
CA TRP A 105 4.48 -8.14 -17.69
C TRP A 105 3.38 -7.24 -17.10
N SER A 106 3.65 -6.57 -15.97
CA SER A 106 2.74 -5.60 -15.35
C SER A 106 2.45 -4.42 -16.28
N LYS A 107 3.46 -3.87 -16.96
CA LYS A 107 3.27 -2.75 -17.90
C LYS A 107 2.34 -3.12 -19.04
N MET A 108 2.44 -4.34 -19.57
CA MET A 108 1.52 -4.83 -20.61
C MET A 108 0.07 -4.82 -20.12
N ILE A 109 -0.17 -5.23 -18.87
CA ILE A 109 -1.52 -5.26 -18.28
C ILE A 109 -2.06 -3.84 -18.10
N THR A 110 -1.22 -2.94 -17.58
CA THR A 110 -1.66 -1.59 -17.20
C THR A 110 -1.77 -0.61 -18.37
N LEU A 111 -1.32 -1.00 -19.57
CA LEU A 111 -1.34 -0.12 -20.74
C LEU A 111 -2.76 0.30 -21.12
N GLY A 112 -3.05 1.61 -21.05
CA GLY A 112 -4.36 2.18 -21.38
C GLY A 112 -5.40 2.09 -20.26
N ILE A 113 -5.03 1.60 -19.07
CA ILE A 113 -5.87 1.73 -17.87
C ILE A 113 -5.82 3.20 -17.42
N PRO A 114 -6.95 3.92 -17.34
CA PRO A 114 -6.96 5.27 -16.78
C PRO A 114 -6.79 5.22 -15.26
N PRO A 115 -6.13 6.21 -14.64
CA PRO A 115 -6.15 6.36 -13.19
C PRO A 115 -7.57 6.68 -12.70
N ALA A 116 -7.85 6.41 -11.42
CA ALA A 116 -9.10 6.79 -10.78
C ALA A 116 -9.17 8.30 -10.50
N GLU A 117 -10.37 8.80 -10.17
CA GLU A 117 -10.65 10.23 -10.00
C GLU A 117 -10.37 10.73 -8.57
N ASN A 118 -9.20 10.43 -8.02
CA ASN A 118 -8.79 10.83 -6.66
C ASN A 118 -9.81 10.40 -5.59
N GLU A 119 -10.16 9.12 -5.58
CA GLU A 119 -11.10 8.54 -4.61
C GLU A 119 -10.39 7.69 -3.56
N LEU A 120 -11.03 7.46 -2.41
CA LEU A 120 -10.56 6.45 -1.45
C LEU A 120 -10.55 5.08 -2.13
N TYR A 121 -9.43 4.36 -2.00
CA TYR A 121 -9.34 3.00 -2.52
C TYR A 121 -10.34 2.09 -1.82
N PHE A 122 -10.29 2.09 -0.49
CA PHE A 122 -11.14 1.26 0.33
C PHE A 122 -12.52 1.90 0.56
N ILE A 123 -13.56 1.15 0.27
CA ILE A 123 -14.96 1.58 0.40
C ILE A 123 -15.54 0.97 1.68
N GLY A 124 -16.13 1.82 2.52
CA GLY A 124 -16.88 1.37 3.70
C GLY A 124 -16.04 0.98 4.93
N LEU A 125 -14.70 1.11 4.88
CA LEU A 125 -13.83 0.84 6.04
C LEU A 125 -13.72 2.02 7.02
N SER A 126 -13.96 3.22 6.54
CA SER A 126 -13.85 4.47 7.29
C SER A 126 -15.09 5.32 7.03
N ALA A 127 -15.56 6.03 8.06
CA ALA A 127 -16.63 7.01 7.87
C ALA A 127 -16.16 8.14 6.95
N PHE A 128 -17.01 8.55 6.00
CA PHE A 128 -16.71 9.66 5.09
C PHE A 128 -16.37 10.93 5.88
N GLY A 129 -15.27 11.60 5.49
CA GLY A 129 -14.79 12.81 6.17
C GLY A 129 -14.22 12.58 7.57
N GLY A 130 -14.22 11.35 8.08
CA GLY A 130 -13.63 10.98 9.36
C GLY A 130 -12.11 11.12 9.38
N LYS A 131 -11.52 11.15 10.58
CA LYS A 131 -10.07 11.33 10.78
C LYS A 131 -9.24 10.37 9.92
N ARG A 132 -9.61 9.08 9.88
CA ARG A 132 -8.92 8.05 9.11
C ARG A 132 -8.99 8.26 7.60
N ALA A 133 -10.15 8.66 7.07
CA ALA A 133 -10.30 8.99 5.65
C ALA A 133 -9.44 10.21 5.24
N ARG A 134 -9.36 11.23 6.11
CA ARG A 134 -8.48 12.38 5.90
C ARG A 134 -7.01 11.97 5.91
N GLU A 135 -6.62 11.12 6.85
CA GLU A 135 -5.26 10.58 6.92
C GLU A 135 -4.91 9.76 5.67
N GLU A 136 -5.82 8.92 5.16
CA GLU A 136 -5.61 8.16 3.92
C GLU A 136 -5.43 9.06 2.70
N ALA A 137 -6.16 10.18 2.63
CA ALA A 137 -5.98 11.19 1.58
C ALA A 137 -4.64 11.93 1.69
N LEU A 138 -4.26 12.36 2.89
CA LEU A 138 -3.03 13.14 3.15
C LEU A 138 -1.76 12.31 3.06
N TYR A 139 -1.83 11.03 3.45
CA TYR A 139 -0.69 10.13 3.58
C TYR A 139 -0.83 8.91 2.66
N SER A 140 -1.46 9.08 1.49
CA SER A 140 -1.60 8.01 0.51
C SER A 140 -0.23 7.49 0.07
N SER A 141 -0.07 6.17 0.05
CA SER A 141 1.16 5.52 -0.40
C SER A 141 1.24 5.48 -1.93
N GLU A 142 2.46 5.30 -2.43
CA GLU A 142 2.75 5.40 -3.86
C GLU A 142 1.92 4.47 -4.75
N PRO A 143 1.71 3.18 -4.39
CA PRO A 143 0.87 2.26 -5.18
C PRO A 143 -0.55 2.76 -5.44
N TYR A 144 -1.16 3.45 -4.47
CA TYR A 144 -2.50 4.01 -4.62
C TYR A 144 -2.45 5.32 -5.39
N ARG A 145 -1.58 6.24 -4.95
CA ARG A 145 -1.47 7.60 -5.52
C ARG A 145 -1.17 7.59 -7.01
N LYS A 146 -0.29 6.69 -7.47
CA LYS A 146 0.05 6.53 -8.89
C LYS A 146 -1.17 6.25 -9.77
N TRP A 147 -2.16 5.56 -9.21
CA TRP A 147 -3.37 5.13 -9.91
C TRP A 147 -4.62 5.93 -9.52
N GLY A 148 -4.43 7.14 -8.99
CA GLY A 148 -5.53 8.07 -8.68
C GLY A 148 -6.34 7.68 -7.44
N PHE A 149 -5.77 6.88 -6.55
CA PHE A 149 -6.41 6.47 -5.31
C PHE A 149 -5.75 7.04 -4.06
N PHE A 150 -6.56 7.16 -3.01
CA PHE A 150 -6.11 7.42 -1.65
C PHE A 150 -6.15 6.12 -0.83
N GLY A 151 -4.98 5.71 -0.33
CA GLY A 151 -4.84 4.54 0.52
C GLY A 151 -3.46 4.55 1.17
N ARG A 152 -3.39 4.34 2.47
CA ARG A 152 -2.11 4.43 3.20
C ARG A 152 -1.44 3.08 3.35
N ASP A 153 -2.22 2.07 3.71
CA ASP A 153 -1.68 0.80 4.19
C ASP A 153 -1.12 -0.03 3.02
N ILE A 154 0.16 -0.41 3.10
CA ILE A 154 0.81 -1.24 2.10
C ILE A 154 0.38 -2.70 2.30
N ALA A 155 -0.21 -3.31 1.27
CA ALA A 155 -0.69 -4.69 1.28
C ALA A 155 0.45 -5.72 1.10
N ILE A 156 1.46 -5.65 1.97
CA ILE A 156 2.48 -6.70 2.12
C ILE A 156 2.09 -7.50 3.36
N GLN A 157 1.96 -8.82 3.21
CA GLN A 157 1.64 -9.69 4.34
C GLN A 157 2.61 -9.40 5.50
N LYS A 158 2.06 -8.97 6.64
CA LYS A 158 2.78 -9.02 7.93
C LYS A 158 3.08 -10.47 8.37
N TRP A 159 2.56 -11.45 7.63
CA TRP A 159 2.61 -12.88 7.90
C TRP A 159 3.76 -13.63 7.22
N SER A 160 4.34 -13.12 6.13
CA SER A 160 5.58 -13.72 5.62
C SER A 160 6.73 -13.29 6.53
N GLY A 161 7.34 -14.27 7.21
CA GLY A 161 8.42 -14.06 8.19
C GLY A 161 9.65 -13.32 7.64
N ASP A 162 9.72 -13.14 6.31
CA ASP A 162 10.88 -12.62 5.58
C ASP A 162 10.72 -11.20 5.03
N ALA A 163 9.54 -10.57 5.12
CA ALA A 163 9.47 -9.13 4.88
C ALA A 163 10.26 -8.43 5.99
N PRO A 164 11.18 -7.47 5.70
CA PRO A 164 11.89 -6.76 6.74
C PRO A 164 10.86 -6.07 7.62
N ARG A 165 10.63 -6.64 8.82
CA ARG A 165 9.71 -6.12 9.85
C ARG A 165 10.11 -4.72 10.33
N SER A 166 11.23 -4.18 9.84
CA SER A 166 11.79 -2.90 10.18
C SER A 166 12.02 -2.05 8.93
N LEU A 167 11.47 -0.84 8.93
CA LEU A 167 11.89 0.23 8.03
C LEU A 167 13.41 0.43 8.17
N SER A 168 14.14 0.61 7.06
CA SER A 168 15.57 0.95 7.11
C SER A 168 15.79 2.31 7.76
N LEU A 169 16.98 2.56 8.34
CA LEU A 169 17.27 3.86 8.96
C LEU A 169 17.08 5.02 7.97
N THR A 170 17.47 4.83 6.70
CA THR A 170 17.29 5.82 5.63
C THR A 170 15.80 6.12 5.39
N ALA A 171 14.96 5.08 5.30
CA ALA A 171 13.51 5.26 5.14
C ALA A 171 12.90 6.00 6.35
N ARG A 172 13.29 5.61 7.56
CA ARG A 172 12.86 6.24 8.82
C ARG A 172 13.28 7.71 8.91
N LYS A 173 14.50 8.04 8.45
CA LYS A 173 15.01 9.41 8.37
C LYS A 173 14.22 10.25 7.37
N ASN A 174 13.90 9.70 6.20
CA ASN A 174 13.11 10.38 5.17
C ASN A 174 11.67 10.64 5.65
N ILE A 175 11.04 9.68 6.34
CA ILE A 175 9.72 9.86 6.96
C ILE A 175 9.76 10.98 8.00
N ALA A 176 10.79 10.99 8.87
CA ALA A 176 10.95 12.05 9.87
C ALA A 176 11.15 13.43 9.21
N LEU A 177 11.91 13.50 8.13
CA LEU A 177 12.15 14.73 7.39
C LEU A 177 10.89 15.26 6.71
N ASP A 178 10.12 14.39 6.05
CA ASP A 178 8.84 14.76 5.43
C ASP A 178 7.83 15.23 6.49
N LEU A 179 7.72 14.50 7.61
CA LEU A 179 6.87 14.89 8.73
C LEU A 179 7.28 16.26 9.31
N ALA A 180 8.58 16.50 9.48
CA ALA A 180 9.12 17.76 9.99
C ALA A 180 8.91 18.95 9.03
N LYS A 181 8.89 18.71 7.72
CA LYS A 181 8.61 19.74 6.71
C LYS A 181 7.12 20.09 6.66
N ARG A 182 6.24 19.11 6.85
CA ARG A 182 4.78 19.31 6.84
C ARG A 182 4.27 19.91 8.15
N GLU A 183 4.81 19.46 9.27
CA GLU A 183 4.40 19.88 10.61
C GLU A 183 5.48 20.72 11.27
N ARG A 184 5.15 21.97 11.65
CA ARG A 184 6.07 22.84 12.40
C ARG A 184 6.58 22.21 13.71
N ARG A 185 5.78 21.31 14.31
CA ARG A 185 6.11 20.53 15.51
C ARG A 185 5.35 19.22 15.50
N PHE A 186 6.01 18.11 15.87
CA PHE A 186 5.36 16.81 15.95
C PHE A 186 5.83 16.01 17.18
N THR A 187 5.05 15.00 17.58
CA THR A 187 5.36 14.14 18.75
C THR A 187 5.98 12.81 18.34
N VAL A 188 6.52 12.05 19.29
CA VAL A 188 6.90 10.63 19.08
C VAL A 188 5.73 9.82 18.52
N GLY A 189 4.50 10.10 18.99
CA GLY A 189 3.30 9.42 18.50
C GLY A 189 3.00 9.71 17.03
N ALA A 190 3.14 10.97 16.61
CA ALA A 190 2.98 11.35 15.20
C ALA A 190 4.03 10.67 14.31
N TYR A 191 5.27 10.56 14.80
CA TYR A 191 6.33 9.86 14.08
C TYR A 191 6.10 8.34 13.99
N LEU A 192 5.69 7.70 15.09
CA LEU A 192 5.30 6.28 15.10
C LEU A 192 4.18 6.00 14.10
N PHE A 193 3.19 6.89 14.09
CA PHE A 193 2.08 6.83 13.17
C PHE A 193 2.53 7.01 11.71
N ALA A 194 3.40 7.97 11.42
CA ALA A 194 3.99 8.19 10.10
C ALA A 194 4.84 6.98 9.63
N CYS A 195 5.43 6.25 10.57
CA CYS A 195 6.12 4.98 10.31
C CYS A 195 5.16 3.78 10.17
N GLY A 196 3.83 3.99 10.15
CA GLY A 196 2.84 2.91 10.07
C GLY A 196 2.86 1.96 11.27
N ASN A 197 3.36 2.40 12.43
CA ASN A 197 3.66 1.58 13.59
C ASN A 197 4.60 0.39 13.30
N ALA A 198 5.43 0.49 12.26
CA ALA A 198 6.43 -0.52 11.90
C ALA A 198 7.65 -0.53 12.84
N ILE A 199 7.74 0.42 13.79
CA ILE A 199 8.83 0.51 14.76
C ILE A 199 8.29 0.67 16.18
N SER A 200 9.06 0.20 17.16
CA SER A 200 8.73 0.38 18.57
C SER A 200 8.91 1.82 19.01
N ARG A 201 8.21 2.22 20.07
CA ARG A 201 8.38 3.55 20.69
C ARG A 201 9.83 3.85 21.07
N ARG A 202 10.54 2.85 21.61
CA ARG A 202 11.95 2.99 21.98
C ARG A 202 12.84 3.26 20.78
N GLN A 203 12.57 2.62 19.64
CA GLN A 203 13.30 2.89 18.40
C GLN A 203 12.98 4.28 17.86
N ALA A 204 11.70 4.68 17.88
CA ALA A 204 11.28 6.03 17.48
C ALA A 204 11.98 7.13 18.30
N GLU A 205 12.05 6.97 19.62
CA GLU A 205 12.75 7.92 20.51
C GLU A 205 14.25 7.99 20.20
N ARG A 206 14.89 6.84 19.92
CA ARG A 206 16.30 6.79 19.51
C ARG A 206 16.54 7.47 18.16
N ASP A 207 15.71 7.17 17.17
CA ASP A 207 15.82 7.74 15.83
C ASP A 207 15.69 9.27 15.90
N LEU A 208 14.61 9.78 16.52
CA LEU A 208 14.36 11.21 16.65
C LEU A 208 15.43 11.95 17.45
N GLY A 209 16.03 11.30 18.46
CA GLY A 209 17.17 11.85 19.19
C GLY A 209 18.47 11.87 18.39
N SER A 210 18.62 11.01 17.38
CA SER A 210 19.82 10.90 16.52
C SER A 210 19.80 11.79 15.28
N PHE A 211 18.62 12.24 14.85
CA PHE A 211 18.47 13.04 13.64
C PHE A 211 18.84 14.50 13.88
N SER A 212 20.01 14.91 13.37
CA SER A 212 20.59 16.24 13.56
C SER A 212 19.74 17.42 13.09
N PHE A 213 18.77 17.19 12.20
CA PHE A 213 17.85 18.21 11.68
C PHE A 213 16.63 18.44 12.57
N LEU A 214 16.52 17.74 13.70
CA LEU A 214 15.43 17.90 14.67
C LEU A 214 15.96 18.50 15.97
N ASP A 215 15.18 19.40 16.56
CA ASP A 215 15.42 19.95 17.88
C ASP A 215 14.35 19.45 18.86
N PRO A 216 14.73 18.69 19.91
CA PRO A 216 13.77 18.23 20.92
C PRO A 216 13.40 19.39 21.86
N ARG A 217 12.10 19.67 22.00
CA ARG A 217 11.56 20.68 22.92
C ARG A 217 10.62 20.02 23.94
N GLY A 218 10.76 20.43 25.20
CA GLY A 218 9.97 19.90 26.32
C GLY A 218 10.58 18.69 27.02
N LYS A 219 10.03 18.36 28.20
CA LYS A 219 10.48 17.26 29.07
C LYS A 219 9.52 16.07 28.98
N ASN A 220 10.08 14.86 29.08
CA ASN A 220 9.35 13.60 29.26
C ASN A 220 8.28 13.32 28.17
N ARG A 221 7.07 12.90 28.57
CA ARG A 221 6.00 12.44 27.67
C ARG A 221 5.43 13.53 26.75
N ALA A 222 5.65 14.80 27.06
CA ALA A 222 5.21 15.95 26.26
C ALA A 222 6.29 16.46 25.28
N ARG A 223 7.38 15.71 25.09
CA ARG A 223 8.45 16.09 24.16
C ARG A 223 7.93 16.17 22.72
N VAL A 224 8.17 17.33 22.10
CA VAL A 224 7.92 17.59 20.68
C VAL A 224 9.24 17.78 19.94
N TYR A 225 9.24 17.52 18.65
CA TYR A 225 10.39 17.70 17.78
C TYR A 225 10.07 18.76 16.74
N VAL A 226 11.03 19.68 16.55
CA VAL A 226 10.90 20.84 15.66
C VAL A 226 12.00 20.76 14.58
N TYR A 227 11.66 21.09 13.34
CA TYR A 227 12.64 21.12 12.25
C TYR A 227 13.62 22.28 12.42
N ARG A 228 14.93 22.01 12.41
CA ARG A 228 15.96 23.05 12.55
C ARG A 228 16.13 23.93 11.31
N GLY A 229 15.83 23.39 10.12
CA GLY A 229 15.99 24.12 8.85
C GLY A 229 14.95 25.20 8.58
N ALA A 230 14.18 25.63 9.60
CA ALA A 230 13.23 26.75 9.54
C ALA A 230 13.66 27.94 10.41
N LEU A 231 14.88 27.92 10.97
CA LEU A 231 15.44 29.03 11.77
C LEU A 231 16.38 29.95 10.97
N ASP A 232 16.54 29.71 9.66
CA ASP A 232 17.33 30.54 8.74
C ASP A 232 16.45 31.37 7.76
N GLN A 233 15.20 31.67 8.14
CA GLN A 233 14.35 32.66 7.46
C GLN A 233 13.76 33.66 8.45
#